data_AF-A0A537ZNP6-F1
#
_entry.id   AF-A0A537ZNP6-F1
#
_cell.length_a   1.000
_cell.length_b   1.000
_cell.length_c   1.000
_cell.angle_alpha   90.00
_cell.angle_beta   90.00
_cell.angle_gamma   90.00
#
_symmetry.space_group_name_H-M   'P 1'
#
loop_
_entity.id
_entity.type
_entity.pdbx_description
1 polymer ?
#
loop_
_entity_poly.entity_id
_entity_poly.type
_entity_poly.pdbx_seq_one_letter_code
_entity_poly.pdbx_strand_id
1 'polypeptide(L)'
;MTYRVKNIGIAVVLAAFAGLLTIFYVANYKRHVQNGENKVSVLVAARDIPAGTTGAEVVGQHYLKTESVPRRTIVPGAISNSSQLNNEVVTDQIYRGEQITALRFGTSQELGIRAQLRGNERAMQLSGDENELLVGTLKQGDHVDVLATWTHPECSSCVHVSKVVVRNLLVLKAADPKSIGAASGARCR
;
A
#
# COMPACT_ATOMS: atom_id res chain seq x y z
N MET A 1 -15.08 -64.34 43.99
CA MET A 1 -15.35 -63.28 42.97
C MET A 1 -15.05 -61.85 43.44
N THR A 2 -14.74 -61.61 44.71
CA THR A 2 -14.58 -60.28 45.33
C THR A 2 -13.36 -59.45 44.87
N TYR A 3 -12.28 -60.09 44.42
CA TYR A 3 -11.08 -59.38 43.97
C TYR A 3 -11.25 -58.63 42.65
N ARG A 4 -12.08 -59.13 41.73
CA ARG A 4 -12.33 -58.49 40.43
C ARG A 4 -13.10 -57.18 40.59
N VAL A 5 -14.11 -57.17 41.47
CA VAL A 5 -14.89 -55.96 41.78
C VAL A 5 -14.02 -54.88 42.44
N LYS A 6 -13.12 -55.28 43.35
CA LYS A 6 -12.17 -54.35 44.00
C LYS A 6 -11.21 -53.71 42.99
N ASN A 7 -10.67 -54.50 42.07
CA ASN A 7 -9.76 -53.99 41.04
C ASN A 7 -10.46 -53.04 40.05
N ILE A 8 -11.71 -53.35 39.66
CA ILE A 8 -12.52 -52.47 38.80
C ILE A 8 -12.82 -51.14 39.51
N GLY A 9 -13.17 -51.17 40.80
CA GLY A 9 -13.42 -49.95 41.58
C GLY A 9 -12.19 -49.04 41.65
N ILE A 10 -11.01 -49.62 41.90
CA ILE A 10 -9.74 -48.88 41.92
C ILE A 10 -9.44 -48.26 40.55
N ALA A 11 -9.63 -49.01 39.47
CA ALA A 11 -9.40 -48.51 38.11
C ALA A 11 -10.31 -47.32 37.76
N VAL A 12 -11.59 -47.37 38.14
CA VAL A 12 -12.55 -46.28 37.89
C VAL A 12 -12.17 -45.01 38.66
N VAL A 13 -11.77 -45.14 39.92
CA VAL A 13 -11.32 -44.00 40.73
C VAL A 13 -10.06 -43.37 40.14
N LEU A 14 -9.09 -44.18 39.73
CA LEU A 14 -7.86 -43.72 39.08
C LEU A 14 -8.15 -43.00 37.76
N ALA A 15 -9.05 -43.54 36.94
CA ALA A 15 -9.48 -42.92 35.69
C ALA A 15 -10.15 -41.57 35.93
N ALA A 16 -11.05 -41.47 36.92
CA ALA A 16 -11.69 -40.22 37.30
C ALA A 16 -10.68 -39.18 37.81
N PHE A 17 -9.70 -39.62 38.61
CA PHE A 17 -8.65 -38.74 39.14
C PHE A 17 -7.73 -38.21 38.02
N ALA A 18 -7.32 -39.07 37.09
CA ALA A 18 -6.55 -38.67 35.91
C ALA A 18 -7.33 -37.71 35.00
N GLY A 19 -8.64 -37.94 34.81
CA GLY A 19 -9.54 -37.04 34.09
C GLY A 19 -9.65 -35.67 34.76
N LEU A 20 -9.77 -35.63 36.09
CA LEU A 20 -9.84 -34.38 36.85
C LEU A 20 -8.53 -33.58 36.73
N LEU A 21 -7.39 -34.26 36.86
CA LEU A 21 -6.04 -33.67 36.72
C LEU A 21 -5.82 -33.08 35.33
N THR A 22 -6.23 -33.79 34.27
CA THR A 22 -6.10 -33.31 32.89
C THR A 22 -6.98 -32.09 32.63
N ILE A 23 -8.23 -32.07 33.10
CA ILE A 23 -9.12 -30.89 33.01
C ILE A 23 -8.50 -29.70 33.75
N PHE A 24 -7.99 -29.92 34.95
CA PHE A 24 -7.37 -28.85 35.75
C PHE A 24 -6.10 -28.30 35.08
N TYR A 25 -5.24 -29.18 34.56
CA TYR A 25 -4.04 -28.78 33.82
C TYR A 25 -4.38 -27.95 32.59
N VAL A 26 -5.33 -28.42 31.76
CA VAL A 26 -5.76 -27.69 30.55
C VAL A 26 -6.39 -26.35 30.92
N ALA A 27 -7.22 -26.30 31.97
CA ALA A 27 -7.84 -25.07 32.44
C ALA A 27 -6.80 -24.06 32.96
N ASN A 28 -5.81 -24.51 33.72
CA ASN A 28 -4.76 -23.66 34.26
C ASN A 28 -3.77 -23.20 33.17
N TYR A 29 -3.41 -24.09 32.25
CA TYR A 29 -2.56 -23.77 31.11
C TYR A 29 -3.24 -22.74 30.20
N LYS A 30 -4.53 -22.89 29.91
CA LYS A 30 -5.30 -21.91 29.12
C LYS A 30 -5.33 -20.53 29.76
N ARG A 31 -5.47 -20.45 31.09
CA ARG A 31 -5.35 -19.18 31.83
C ARG A 31 -3.93 -18.60 31.77
N HIS A 32 -2.91 -19.44 31.94
CA HIS A 32 -1.52 -18.99 31.92
C HIS A 32 -1.11 -18.45 30.54
N VAL A 33 -1.53 -19.11 29.45
CA VAL A 33 -1.27 -18.62 28.08
C VAL A 33 -2.02 -17.32 27.79
N GLN A 34 -3.29 -17.20 28.20
CA GLN A 34 -4.07 -15.98 27.98
C GLN A 34 -3.60 -14.78 28.82
N ASN A 35 -3.06 -15.03 30.02
CA ASN A 35 -2.54 -13.98 30.91
C ASN A 35 -1.06 -13.65 30.64
N GLY A 36 -0.29 -14.59 30.07
CA GLY A 36 1.14 -14.44 29.77
C GLY A 36 1.43 -13.78 28.42
N GLU A 37 0.44 -13.71 27.52
CA GLU A 37 0.56 -12.88 26.32
C GLU A 37 0.31 -11.42 26.70
N ASN A 38 1.39 -10.66 26.87
CA ASN A 38 1.34 -9.20 26.90
C ASN A 38 0.70 -8.70 25.61
N LYS A 39 -0.63 -8.51 25.64
CA LYS A 39 -1.39 -7.99 24.49
C LYS A 39 -1.10 -6.50 24.37
N VAL A 40 -0.89 -6.06 23.15
CA VAL A 40 -0.65 -4.65 22.83
C VAL A 40 -1.71 -4.22 21.84
N SER A 41 -2.22 -3.01 22.04
CA SER A 41 -3.18 -2.39 21.13
C SER A 41 -2.42 -1.86 19.91
N VAL A 42 -2.82 -2.31 18.73
CA VAL A 42 -2.33 -1.83 17.43
C VAL A 42 -3.48 -1.30 16.60
N LEU A 43 -3.18 -0.39 15.68
CA LEU A 43 -4.16 0.08 14.71
C LEU A 43 -4.22 -0.88 13.52
N VAL A 44 -5.42 -1.18 13.06
CA VAL A 44 -5.73 -2.07 11.95
C VAL A 44 -6.66 -1.34 10.99
N ALA A 45 -6.49 -1.58 9.69
CA ALA A 45 -7.38 -1.02 8.66
C ALA A 45 -8.79 -1.61 8.77
N ALA A 46 -9.80 -0.77 9.01
CA ALA A 46 -11.20 -1.17 9.07
C ALA A 46 -11.79 -1.48 7.68
N ARG A 47 -11.18 -0.90 6.63
CA ARG A 47 -11.52 -1.01 5.20
C ARG A 47 -10.27 -0.79 4.36
N ASP A 48 -10.39 -1.02 3.05
CA ASP A 48 -9.30 -0.74 2.11
C ASP A 48 -9.03 0.77 2.02
N ILE A 49 -7.76 1.14 2.08
CA ILE A 49 -7.26 2.51 2.01
C ILE A 49 -6.39 2.63 0.76
N PRO A 50 -6.79 3.43 -0.24
CA PRO A 50 -6.00 3.58 -1.46
C PRO A 50 -4.71 4.38 -1.20
N ALA A 51 -3.71 4.18 -2.05
CA ALA A 51 -2.51 5.01 -2.05
C ALA A 51 -2.87 6.47 -2.35
N GLY A 52 -2.21 7.40 -1.66
CA GLY A 52 -2.45 8.84 -1.74
C GLY A 52 -3.48 9.39 -0.76
N THR A 53 -4.17 8.55 0.03
CA THR A 53 -5.06 9.02 1.09
C THR A 53 -4.26 9.68 2.22
N THR A 54 -4.64 10.89 2.59
CA THR A 54 -3.98 11.62 3.68
C THR A 54 -4.26 10.97 5.03
N GLY A 55 -3.30 10.95 5.95
CA GLY A 55 -3.51 10.34 7.26
C GLY A 55 -4.54 11.09 8.10
N ALA A 56 -4.69 12.42 7.91
CA ALA A 56 -5.81 13.17 8.48
C ALA A 56 -7.18 12.63 8.02
N GLU A 57 -7.31 12.24 6.75
CA GLU A 57 -8.52 11.61 6.21
C GLU A 57 -8.71 10.20 6.76
N VAL A 58 -7.64 9.41 6.85
CA VAL A 58 -7.66 8.06 7.44
C VAL A 58 -8.18 8.09 8.89
N VAL A 59 -7.74 9.06 9.69
CA VAL A 59 -8.18 9.25 11.07
C VAL A 59 -9.60 9.82 11.12
N GLY A 60 -9.90 10.85 10.32
CA GLY A 60 -11.17 11.56 10.34
C GLY A 60 -12.36 10.76 9.81
N GLN A 61 -12.15 9.83 8.87
CA GLN A 61 -13.20 9.01 8.27
C GLN A 61 -13.33 7.61 8.92
N HIS A 62 -12.74 7.40 10.10
CA HIS A 62 -12.79 6.12 10.82
C HIS A 62 -12.30 4.92 10.00
N TYR A 63 -11.22 5.09 9.22
CA TYR A 63 -10.62 3.98 8.46
C TYR A 63 -9.79 3.04 9.34
N LEU A 64 -9.60 3.42 10.61
CA LEU A 64 -8.79 2.71 11.58
C LEU A 64 -9.65 2.05 12.65
N LYS A 65 -9.26 0.86 13.06
CA LYS A 65 -9.81 0.13 14.20
C LYS A 65 -8.67 -0.27 15.13
N THR A 66 -8.85 -0.09 16.42
CA THR A 66 -7.90 -0.61 17.41
C THR A 66 -8.16 -2.08 17.66
N GLU A 67 -7.12 -2.90 17.56
CA GLU A 67 -7.18 -4.34 17.83
C GLU A 67 -6.08 -4.74 18.83
N SER A 68 -6.40 -5.67 19.71
CA SER A 68 -5.48 -6.17 20.74
C SER A 68 -4.85 -7.46 20.26
N VAL A 69 -3.57 -7.39 19.88
CA VAL A 69 -2.82 -8.53 19.34
C VAL A 69 -1.72 -8.95 20.32
N PRO A 70 -1.33 -10.24 20.36
CA PRO A 70 -0.17 -10.69 21.11
C PRO A 70 1.11 -10.00 20.62
N ARG A 71 2.04 -9.64 21.51
CA ARG A 71 3.33 -9.02 21.15
C ARG A 71 4.08 -9.73 20.02
N ARG A 72 4.00 -11.06 19.97
CA ARG A 72 4.65 -11.91 18.94
C ARG A 72 4.08 -11.74 17.53
N THR A 73 2.90 -11.15 17.38
CA THR A 73 2.17 -11.00 16.12
C THR A 73 2.18 -9.55 15.61
N ILE A 74 2.84 -8.64 16.33
CA ILE A 74 2.97 -7.24 15.92
C ILE A 74 3.89 -7.16 14.70
N VAL A 75 3.41 -6.51 13.65
CA VAL A 75 4.24 -6.23 12.47
C VAL A 75 5.29 -5.17 12.84
N PRO A 76 6.56 -5.29 12.40
CA PRO A 76 7.56 -4.27 12.63
C PRO A 76 7.08 -2.88 12.20
N GLY A 77 7.22 -1.89 13.09
CA GLY A 77 6.78 -0.52 12.82
C GLY A 77 5.27 -0.30 12.94
N ALA A 78 4.52 -1.22 13.54
CA ALA A 78 3.08 -1.03 13.82
C ALA A 78 2.84 0.22 14.68
N ILE A 79 1.84 1.00 14.28
CA ILE A 79 1.45 2.25 14.93
C ILE A 79 0.29 1.95 15.88
N SER A 80 0.42 2.42 17.12
CA SER A 80 -0.63 2.32 18.14
C SER A 80 -1.38 3.63 18.36
N ASN A 81 -0.88 4.76 17.84
CA ASN A 81 -1.48 6.08 18.01
C ASN A 81 -1.74 6.76 16.65
N SER A 82 -3.00 7.12 16.41
CA SER A 82 -3.44 7.78 15.19
C SER A 82 -2.84 9.18 14.99
N SER A 83 -2.38 9.84 16.05
CA SER A 83 -1.78 11.18 15.95
C SER A 83 -0.51 11.22 15.10
N GLN A 84 0.18 10.08 14.95
CA GLN A 84 1.39 9.95 14.14
C GLN A 84 1.08 10.07 12.64
N LEU A 85 -0.16 9.81 12.23
CA LEU A 85 -0.56 9.76 10.83
C LEU A 85 -0.96 11.13 10.27
N ASN A 86 -1.24 12.13 11.11
CA ASN A 86 -1.90 13.38 10.68
C ASN A 86 -1.17 14.14 9.58
N ASN A 87 0.16 14.07 9.53
CA ASN A 87 1.00 14.76 8.54
C ASN A 87 1.57 13.82 7.46
N GLU A 88 1.16 12.56 7.47
CA GLU A 88 1.64 11.55 6.53
C GLU A 88 0.56 11.21 5.51
N VAL A 89 0.98 10.57 4.43
CA VAL A 89 0.12 10.10 3.35
C VAL A 89 0.45 8.63 3.09
N VAL A 90 -0.58 7.87 2.79
CA VAL A 90 -0.46 6.44 2.47
C VAL A 90 0.32 6.29 1.15
N THR A 91 1.49 5.65 1.20
CA THR A 91 2.35 5.48 0.01
C THR A 91 1.91 4.33 -0.87
N ASP A 92 1.43 3.25 -0.26
CA ASP A 92 0.92 2.04 -0.92
C ASP A 92 -0.48 1.68 -0.43
N GLN A 93 -1.27 1.03 -1.27
CA GLN A 93 -2.60 0.54 -0.87
C GLN A 93 -2.53 -0.39 0.35
N ILE A 94 -3.37 -0.12 1.35
CA ILE A 94 -3.51 -0.90 2.57
C ILE A 94 -4.85 -1.64 2.51
N TYR A 95 -4.85 -2.94 2.75
CA TYR A 95 -6.07 -3.74 2.73
C TYR A 95 -6.74 -3.83 4.09
N ARG A 96 -8.05 -4.06 4.09
CA ARG A 96 -8.83 -4.32 5.30
C ARG A 96 -8.20 -5.45 6.13
N GLY A 97 -8.08 -5.22 7.44
CA GLY A 97 -7.53 -6.18 8.40
C GLY A 97 -6.00 -6.14 8.51
N GLU A 98 -5.31 -5.34 7.70
CA GLU A 98 -3.87 -5.16 7.80
C GLU A 98 -3.50 -4.26 8.99
N GLN A 99 -2.41 -4.60 9.69
CA GLN A 99 -1.85 -3.75 10.74
C GLN A 99 -1.22 -2.51 10.10
N ILE A 100 -1.54 -1.35 10.67
CA ILE A 100 -1.05 -0.06 10.19
C ILE A 100 0.39 0.09 10.65
N THR A 101 1.30 0.24 9.68
CA THR A 101 2.74 0.40 9.95
C THR A 101 3.24 1.73 9.43
N ALA A 102 4.22 2.33 10.11
CA ALA A 102 4.89 3.56 9.68
C ALA A 102 5.52 3.43 8.27
N LEU A 103 5.89 2.22 7.86
CA LEU A 103 6.47 1.97 6.53
C LEU A 103 5.49 2.18 5.36
N ARG A 104 4.17 2.21 5.64
CA ARG A 104 3.12 2.45 4.64
C ARG A 104 2.69 3.91 4.56
N PHE A 105 3.33 4.76 5.35
CA PHE A 105 3.06 6.18 5.43
C PHE A 105 4.35 6.93 5.14
N GLY A 106 4.21 8.04 4.43
CA GLY A 106 5.32 8.90 4.06
C GLY A 106 4.85 10.33 3.88
N THR A 107 5.77 11.18 3.50
CA THR A 107 5.51 12.56 3.14
C THR A 107 4.81 12.65 1.79
N SER A 108 4.11 13.76 1.54
CA SER A 108 3.48 14.01 0.24
C SER A 108 4.45 14.03 -0.95
N GLN A 109 5.75 14.26 -0.68
CA GLN A 109 6.83 14.21 -1.67
C GLN A 109 7.15 12.77 -2.10
N GLU A 110 6.84 11.79 -1.27
CA GLU A 110 7.09 10.36 -1.49
C GLU A 110 5.94 9.67 -2.24
N LEU A 111 5.03 10.43 -2.85
CA LEU A 111 3.92 9.92 -3.64
C LEU A 111 4.14 10.05 -5.15
N GLY A 112 3.74 9.01 -5.88
CA GLY A 112 3.62 9.03 -7.34
C GLY A 112 4.94 9.35 -8.06
N ILE A 113 4.87 10.19 -9.09
CA ILE A 113 6.03 10.56 -9.92
C ILE A 113 7.10 11.28 -9.08
N ARG A 114 6.71 12.06 -8.07
CA ARG A 114 7.65 12.79 -7.20
C ARG A 114 8.51 11.84 -6.38
N ALA A 115 7.95 10.71 -5.96
CA ALA A 115 8.65 9.64 -5.26
C ALA A 115 9.76 8.98 -6.09
N GLN A 116 9.70 9.10 -7.41
CA GLN A 116 10.66 8.50 -8.34
C GLN A 116 11.84 9.41 -8.64
N LEU A 117 11.72 10.72 -8.43
CA LEU A 117 12.76 11.70 -8.73
C LEU A 117 13.88 11.66 -7.67
N ARG A 118 15.14 11.74 -8.11
CA ARG A 118 16.34 11.76 -7.28
C ARG A 118 17.25 12.93 -7.64
N GLY A 119 17.88 13.54 -6.64
CA GLY A 119 18.88 14.60 -6.84
C GLY A 119 18.36 15.77 -7.67
N ASN A 120 18.92 15.95 -8.87
CA ASN A 120 18.62 17.03 -9.80
C ASN A 120 17.65 16.64 -10.94
N GLU A 121 17.01 15.47 -10.86
CA GLU A 121 16.01 15.02 -11.82
C GLU A 121 14.76 15.92 -11.83
N ARG A 122 14.13 16.05 -13.01
CA ARG A 122 12.92 16.87 -13.20
C ARG A 122 11.93 16.13 -14.08
N ALA A 123 10.68 16.02 -13.62
CA ALA A 123 9.59 15.55 -14.46
C ALA A 123 9.03 16.72 -15.29
N MET A 124 8.80 16.47 -16.58
CA MET A 124 8.14 17.42 -17.48
C MET A 124 6.90 16.77 -18.08
N GLN A 125 5.80 17.52 -18.16
CA GLN A 125 4.59 17.09 -18.85
C GLN A 125 4.59 17.69 -20.26
N LEU A 126 4.40 16.84 -21.25
CA LEU A 126 4.26 17.24 -22.64
C LEU A 126 2.78 17.10 -23.05
N SER A 127 2.29 18.06 -23.82
CA SER A 127 0.96 18.00 -24.44
C SER A 127 1.14 17.69 -25.92
N GLY A 128 0.26 16.85 -26.47
CA GLY A 128 0.29 16.42 -27.86
C GLY A 128 -0.91 15.54 -28.17
N ASP A 129 -1.04 15.10 -29.42
CA ASP A 129 -2.09 14.17 -29.85
C ASP A 129 -1.75 12.69 -29.61
N GLU A 130 -2.67 11.79 -29.96
CA GLU A 130 -2.52 10.34 -29.79
C GLU A 130 -1.27 9.77 -30.51
N ASN A 131 -0.92 10.31 -31.67
CA ASN A 131 0.22 9.85 -32.47
C ASN A 131 1.52 10.46 -31.97
N GLU A 132 1.52 11.75 -31.61
CA GLU A 132 2.69 12.45 -31.07
C GLU A 132 3.12 11.87 -29.72
N LEU A 133 2.16 11.45 -28.89
CA LEU A 133 2.41 10.84 -27.59
C LEU A 133 2.49 9.31 -27.64
N LEU A 134 2.36 8.69 -28.82
CA LEU A 134 2.44 7.23 -29.03
C LEU A 134 1.54 6.45 -28.06
N VAL A 135 0.31 6.92 -27.92
CA VAL A 135 -0.63 6.43 -26.89
C VAL A 135 -1.00 4.98 -27.14
N GLY A 136 -0.97 4.18 -26.07
CA GLY A 136 -1.17 2.72 -26.14
C GLY A 136 0.09 1.92 -26.49
N THR A 137 1.16 2.56 -26.96
CA THR A 137 2.44 1.90 -27.24
C THR A 137 3.43 2.12 -26.11
N LEU A 138 3.59 3.37 -25.65
CA LEU A 138 4.53 3.70 -24.57
C LEU A 138 4.05 3.16 -23.22
N LYS A 139 5.00 2.67 -22.43
CA LYS A 139 4.81 2.22 -21.06
C LYS A 139 5.70 3.00 -20.11
N GLN A 140 5.30 3.04 -18.84
CA GLN A 140 6.17 3.55 -17.78
C GLN A 140 7.47 2.72 -17.75
N GLY A 141 8.61 3.39 -17.70
CA GLY A 141 9.93 2.76 -17.74
C GLY A 141 10.60 2.74 -19.11
N ASP A 142 9.86 3.03 -20.19
CA ASP A 142 10.44 3.14 -21.53
C ASP A 142 11.35 4.36 -21.64
N HIS A 143 12.33 4.30 -22.56
CA HIS A 143 13.20 5.42 -22.89
C HIS A 143 12.86 5.96 -24.28
N VAL A 144 12.67 7.27 -24.39
CA VAL A 144 12.23 7.94 -25.63
C VAL A 144 13.10 9.14 -25.98
N ASP A 145 13.13 9.47 -27.26
CA ASP A 145 13.73 10.70 -27.77
C ASP A 145 12.61 11.70 -28.11
N VAL A 146 12.79 12.96 -27.75
CA VAL A 146 11.82 14.03 -28.03
C VAL A 146 12.29 14.82 -29.24
N LEU A 147 11.49 14.82 -30.29
CA LEU A 147 11.72 15.59 -31.51
C LEU A 147 10.81 16.82 -31.50
N ALA A 148 11.36 17.98 -31.83
CA ALA A 148 10.58 19.17 -32.13
C ALA A 148 10.56 19.39 -33.64
N THR A 149 9.38 19.71 -34.15
CA THR A 149 9.15 20.05 -35.55
C THR A 149 8.63 21.48 -35.63
N TRP A 150 9.23 22.30 -36.47
CA TRP A 150 8.78 23.67 -36.70
C TRP A 150 8.88 24.05 -38.16
N THR A 151 8.08 25.04 -38.55
CA THR A 151 8.08 25.60 -39.91
C THR A 151 8.97 26.83 -39.93
N HIS A 152 9.87 26.93 -40.90
CA HIS A 152 10.70 28.12 -41.06
C HIS A 152 9.87 29.28 -41.65
N PRO A 153 9.80 30.46 -41.01
CA PRO A 153 8.91 31.54 -41.42
C PRO A 153 9.33 32.27 -42.71
N GLU A 154 10.58 32.12 -43.17
CA GLU A 154 11.14 32.92 -44.27
C GLU A 154 11.16 32.21 -45.64
N CYS A 155 10.29 31.24 -45.90
CA CYS A 155 10.34 30.48 -47.16
C CYS A 155 9.00 30.40 -47.90
N SER A 156 9.05 30.71 -49.20
CA SER A 156 7.98 30.54 -50.20
C SER A 156 7.61 29.07 -50.47
N SER A 157 8.40 28.13 -49.96
CA SER A 157 8.09 26.71 -49.86
C SER A 157 8.28 26.29 -48.40
N CYS A 158 7.19 26.12 -47.66
CA CYS A 158 7.21 25.74 -46.24
C CYS A 158 7.86 24.36 -46.05
N VAL A 159 9.15 24.31 -45.72
CA VAL A 159 9.82 23.07 -45.34
C VAL A 159 9.68 22.90 -43.83
N HIS A 160 9.07 21.79 -43.41
CA HIS A 160 9.07 21.36 -42.02
C HIS A 160 10.45 20.82 -41.66
N VAL A 161 11.04 21.34 -40.59
CA VAL A 161 12.32 20.86 -40.07
C VAL A 161 12.06 20.17 -38.74
N SER A 162 12.49 18.92 -38.62
CA SER A 162 12.43 18.14 -37.39
C SER A 162 13.83 17.95 -36.81
N LYS A 163 14.01 18.24 -35.52
CA LYS A 163 15.27 18.04 -34.80
C LYS A 163 15.03 17.38 -33.45
N VAL A 164 15.93 16.48 -33.07
CA VAL A 164 15.93 15.88 -31.73
C VAL A 164 16.37 16.93 -30.70
N VAL A 165 15.53 17.21 -29.71
CA VAL A 165 15.79 18.21 -28.66
C VAL A 165 16.48 17.54 -27.48
N VAL A 166 15.96 16.40 -27.04
CA VAL A 166 16.49 15.63 -25.92
C VAL A 166 16.41 14.15 -26.25
N ARG A 167 17.38 13.37 -25.80
CA ARG A 167 17.48 11.94 -26.05
C ARG A 167 17.41 11.15 -24.76
N ASN A 168 16.96 9.90 -24.86
CA ASN A 168 16.99 8.89 -23.81
C ASN A 168 16.25 9.32 -22.52
N LEU A 169 15.12 10.01 -22.66
CA LEU A 169 14.29 10.41 -21.54
C LEU A 169 13.48 9.23 -21.00
N LEU A 170 13.44 9.07 -19.69
CA LEU A 170 12.63 8.06 -19.00
C LEU A 170 11.16 8.48 -18.98
N VAL A 171 10.28 7.59 -19.45
CA VAL A 171 8.84 7.75 -19.36
C VAL A 171 8.36 7.42 -17.94
N LEU A 172 8.01 8.46 -17.17
CA LEU A 172 7.50 8.32 -15.80
C LEU A 172 6.02 7.92 -15.76
N LYS A 173 5.24 8.36 -16.75
CA LYS A 173 3.84 7.99 -16.95
C LYS A 173 3.47 8.16 -18.42
N ALA A 174 2.96 7.11 -19.04
CA ALA A 174 2.42 7.18 -20.39
C ALA A 174 1.04 7.86 -20.40
N ALA A 175 0.71 8.52 -21.51
CA ALA A 175 -0.59 9.15 -21.70
C ALA A 175 -1.68 8.07 -21.88
N ASP A 176 -2.82 8.28 -21.23
CA ASP A 176 -4.00 7.43 -21.40
C ASP A 176 -4.90 8.02 -22.49
N PRO A 177 -5.54 7.21 -23.35
CA PRO A 177 -6.43 7.69 -24.41
C PRO A 177 -7.60 8.54 -23.88
N LYS A 178 -8.00 8.35 -22.61
CA LYS A 178 -9.03 9.17 -21.94
C LYS A 178 -8.55 10.59 -21.56
N SER A 179 -7.25 10.87 -21.60
CA SER A 179 -6.65 12.10 -21.07
C SER A 179 -6.29 13.16 -22.13
N ILE A 180 -6.45 12.84 -23.43
CA ILE A 180 -5.92 13.65 -24.56
C ILE A 180 -6.91 14.73 -25.03
N GLY A 181 -8.02 14.93 -24.30
CA GLY A 181 -9.15 15.75 -24.75
C GLY A 181 -9.15 17.25 -24.40
N ALA A 182 -8.08 17.84 -23.83
CA ALA A 182 -8.19 19.17 -23.21
C ALA A 182 -7.42 20.33 -23.86
N ALA A 183 -6.52 20.11 -24.82
CA ALA A 183 -5.73 21.24 -25.35
C ALA A 183 -5.25 21.04 -26.79
N SER A 184 -6.12 21.24 -27.78
CA SER A 184 -5.74 21.90 -29.04
C SER A 184 -7.00 22.13 -29.90
N GLY A 185 -7.73 23.19 -29.56
CA GLY A 185 -8.76 23.77 -30.42
C GLY A 185 -8.25 25.08 -31.01
N ALA A 186 -7.11 25.06 -31.73
CA ALA A 186 -6.71 26.21 -32.53
C ALA A 186 -7.60 26.26 -33.77
N ARG A 187 -8.75 26.94 -33.66
CA ARG A 187 -9.52 27.37 -34.82
C ARG A 187 -8.68 28.42 -35.56
N CYS A 188 -8.12 28.05 -36.70
CA CYS A 188 -7.69 29.05 -37.68
C CYS A 188 -8.94 29.78 -38.20
N ARG A 189 -8.89 31.11 -38.17
CA ARG A 189 -9.80 32.00 -38.87
C ARG A 189 -8.99 32.80 -39.87
#